data_AF-A0A368X7V7-F1
#
_entry.id   AF-A0A368X7V7-F1
#
_cell.length_a   1.000
_cell.length_b   1.000
_cell.length_c   1.000
_cell.angle_alpha   90.00
_cell.angle_beta   90.00
_cell.angle_gamma   90.00
#
_symmetry.space_group_name_H-M   'P 1'
#
loop_
_entity.id
_entity.type
_entity.pdbx_description
1 polymer ?
#
loop_
_entity_poly.entity_id
_entity_poly.type
_entity_poly.pdbx_seq_one_letter_code
_entity_poly.pdbx_strand_id
1 'polypeptide(L)'
;MTTNHAVQINEAELADMMEEALEMSPSPIMDYHDAIIKQVSDRKYLFGYLVDDHDAANPLTEWDGVGRIYSAHRNSDTHAEMQKALGLDSDWSKDYELVYATEEFRKHWLSIAADHEEFQTWCVENGRPPLETAKLDAYFRNKARRFWKDNNGADAPYLYSEDSIWMFEDVCAAAEEAAYDELRNAGKIGDPDAVVLDCYEHSGVAWSVSGEGMQCRFDTANGAGVWVPDDCTREEIHRRGDQVYAFGRIVEGQRSFQFKLDREFGGGESMLFSSWTDAYQAFEEHLKRYNYKLPKNKSKRGELVERGRDRARKELARNAVELYNDYLNGRVFGIVVASFEINDDGDPKFVEDDAVFGYYGDDDAYDSLKAEIAAREA
;
A
#
# COMPACT_ATOMS: atom_id res chain seq x y z
N MET A 1 49.46 29.17 -44.38
CA MET A 1 48.20 28.40 -44.39
C MET A 1 48.38 27.27 -43.40
N THR A 2 48.08 27.54 -42.14
CA THR A 2 48.06 26.55 -41.07
C THR A 2 46.75 25.77 -41.22
N THR A 3 46.88 24.50 -41.56
CA THR A 3 45.79 23.54 -41.63
C THR A 3 45.24 23.31 -40.22
N ASN A 4 44.02 23.78 -39.96
CA ASN A 4 43.21 23.29 -38.85
C ASN A 4 42.98 21.79 -39.09
N HIS A 5 43.76 20.95 -38.42
CA HIS A 5 43.36 19.57 -38.18
C HIS A 5 42.29 19.62 -37.11
N ALA A 6 41.02 19.62 -37.54
CA ALA A 6 39.94 19.20 -36.68
C ALA A 6 40.21 17.72 -36.35
N VAL A 7 40.64 17.46 -35.12
CA VAL A 7 40.72 16.11 -34.59
C VAL A 7 39.28 15.60 -34.60
N GLN A 8 38.97 14.64 -35.48
CA GLN A 8 37.72 13.89 -35.37
C GLN A 8 37.90 12.93 -34.20
N ILE A 9 37.55 13.38 -33.00
CA ILE A 9 37.48 12.52 -31.83
C ILE A 9 36.23 11.65 -31.99
N ASN A 10 36.39 10.33 -31.84
CA ASN A 10 35.28 9.40 -31.80
C ASN A 10 34.50 9.63 -30.49
N GLU A 11 33.17 9.79 -30.55
CA GLU A 11 32.34 10.04 -29.35
C GLU A 11 32.51 8.94 -28.28
N ALA A 12 32.74 7.69 -28.69
CA ALA A 12 32.99 6.59 -27.75
C ALA A 12 34.36 6.71 -27.05
N GLU A 13 35.42 7.06 -27.78
CA GLU A 13 36.73 7.30 -27.16
C GLU A 13 36.71 8.51 -26.24
N LEU A 14 35.94 9.54 -26.61
CA LEU A 14 35.74 10.72 -25.77
C LEU A 14 34.97 10.38 -24.49
N ALA A 15 33.98 9.49 -24.58
CA ALA A 15 33.23 8.98 -23.44
C ALA A 15 34.16 8.31 -22.41
N ASP A 16 34.99 7.38 -22.87
CA ASP A 16 35.93 6.64 -22.03
C ASP A 16 36.90 7.60 -21.31
N MET A 17 37.43 8.60 -22.05
CA MET A 17 38.34 9.60 -21.48
C MET A 17 37.65 10.52 -20.46
N MET A 18 36.38 10.88 -20.70
CA MET A 18 35.59 11.67 -19.75
C MET A 18 35.28 10.86 -18.49
N GLU A 19 34.94 9.58 -18.65
CA GLU A 19 34.63 8.67 -17.54
C GLU A 19 35.84 8.48 -16.61
N GLU A 20 37.04 8.31 -17.17
CA GLU A 20 38.30 8.24 -16.39
C GLU A 20 38.60 9.53 -15.61
N ALA A 21 38.04 10.66 -16.03
CA ALA A 21 38.26 11.98 -15.45
C ALA A 21 37.16 12.44 -14.49
N LEU A 22 36.15 11.60 -14.20
CA LEU A 22 35.06 11.92 -13.29
C LEU A 22 35.52 11.98 -11.82
N GLU A 23 34.91 12.87 -11.04
CA GLU A 23 35.11 12.93 -9.59
C GLU A 23 34.28 11.88 -8.83
N MET A 24 33.11 11.50 -9.36
CA MET A 24 32.24 10.47 -8.79
C MET A 24 32.23 9.22 -9.66
N SER A 25 32.25 8.04 -9.02
CA SER A 25 32.18 6.77 -9.73
C SER A 25 30.77 6.57 -10.27
N PRO A 26 30.60 6.27 -11.58
CA PRO A 26 29.33 5.82 -12.10
C PRO A 26 28.82 4.57 -11.37
N SER A 27 27.50 4.47 -11.27
CA SER A 27 26.82 3.28 -10.76
C SER A 27 27.06 2.09 -11.70
N PRO A 28 27.20 0.85 -11.19
CA PRO A 28 27.22 -0.35 -12.03
C PRO A 28 25.98 -0.49 -12.93
N ILE A 29 24.87 0.18 -12.62
CA ILE A 29 23.68 0.17 -13.50
C ILE A 29 23.95 0.81 -14.87
N MET A 30 24.99 1.64 -14.96
CA MET A 30 25.47 2.23 -16.22
C MET A 30 26.01 1.16 -17.20
N ASP A 31 26.25 -0.07 -16.76
CA ASP A 31 26.49 -1.20 -17.68
C ASP A 31 25.27 -1.51 -18.57
N TYR A 32 24.09 -1.01 -18.19
CA TYR A 32 22.82 -1.22 -18.89
C TYR A 32 22.22 0.07 -19.48
N HIS A 33 22.73 1.24 -19.09
CA HIS A 33 22.33 2.55 -19.60
C HIS A 33 23.56 3.30 -20.09
N ASP A 34 23.54 3.78 -21.35
CA ASP A 34 24.67 4.55 -21.89
C ASP A 34 24.79 5.91 -21.19
N ALA A 35 26.02 6.37 -20.92
CA ALA A 35 26.25 7.75 -20.54
C ALA A 35 25.76 8.70 -21.65
N ILE A 36 25.22 9.85 -21.24
CA ILE A 36 24.66 10.83 -22.18
C ILE A 36 25.69 11.92 -22.43
N ILE A 37 26.20 12.00 -23.65
CA ILE A 37 27.15 13.04 -24.07
C ILE A 37 26.42 14.09 -24.90
N LYS A 38 26.58 15.36 -24.54
CA LYS A 38 26.04 16.49 -25.29
C LYS A 38 27.11 17.54 -25.53
N GLN A 39 27.41 17.80 -26.79
CA GLN A 39 28.26 18.94 -27.15
C GLN A 39 27.48 20.25 -26.98
N VAL A 40 28.03 21.17 -26.19
CA VAL A 40 27.48 22.49 -25.87
C VAL A 40 28.18 23.56 -26.73
N SER A 41 29.48 23.41 -26.98
CA SER A 41 30.22 24.25 -27.94
C SER A 41 31.39 23.48 -28.55
N ASP A 42 32.15 24.12 -29.45
CA ASP A 42 33.33 23.53 -30.09
C ASP A 42 34.32 22.87 -29.12
N ARG A 43 34.37 23.34 -27.87
CA ARG A 43 35.26 22.81 -26.82
C ARG A 43 34.54 22.44 -25.54
N LYS A 44 33.21 22.52 -25.46
CA LYS A 44 32.47 22.20 -24.22
C LYS A 44 31.51 21.05 -24.42
N TYR A 45 31.55 20.12 -23.49
CA TYR A 45 30.71 18.93 -23.47
C TYR A 45 30.10 18.74 -22.09
N LEU A 46 28.87 18.23 -22.08
CA LEU A 46 28.24 17.68 -20.89
C LEU A 46 28.32 16.16 -20.97
N PHE A 47 28.61 15.55 -19.84
CA PHE A 47 28.65 14.11 -19.64
C PHE A 47 27.70 13.76 -18.49
N GLY A 48 26.63 13.04 -18.83
CA GLY A 48 25.58 12.66 -17.90
C GLY A 48 25.63 11.20 -17.53
N TYR A 49 25.53 10.89 -16.24
CA TYR A 49 25.57 9.53 -15.72
C TYR A 49 24.84 9.41 -14.38
N LEU A 50 24.58 8.17 -13.96
CA LEU A 50 24.00 7.86 -12.66
C LEU A 50 25.09 7.46 -11.67
N VAL A 51 24.91 7.83 -10.41
CA VAL A 51 25.74 7.42 -9.28
C VAL A 51 24.86 6.80 -8.20
N ASP A 52 25.34 5.79 -7.48
CA ASP A 52 24.60 5.19 -6.38
C ASP A 52 24.43 6.18 -5.21
N ASP A 53 23.20 6.32 -4.72
CA ASP A 53 22.89 7.08 -3.51
C ASP A 53 22.96 6.16 -2.28
N HIS A 54 24.09 6.21 -1.58
CA HIS A 54 24.34 5.38 -0.40
C HIS A 54 23.77 5.95 0.90
N ASP A 55 23.22 7.16 0.90
CA ASP A 55 22.64 7.82 2.08
C ASP A 55 21.14 8.12 1.88
N ALA A 56 20.50 7.35 0.99
CA ALA A 56 19.08 7.45 0.73
C ALA A 56 18.26 7.13 2.00
N ALA A 57 17.26 7.96 2.27
CA ALA A 57 16.31 7.70 3.34
C ALA A 57 15.26 6.66 2.91
N ASN A 58 14.59 6.03 3.87
CA ASN A 58 13.47 5.15 3.55
C ASN A 58 12.26 6.00 3.10
N PRO A 59 11.80 5.88 1.85
CA PRO A 59 10.73 6.74 1.33
C PRO A 59 9.42 6.54 2.09
N LEU A 60 9.16 5.35 2.64
CA LEU A 60 7.93 5.06 3.37
C LEU A 60 7.93 5.61 4.80
N THR A 61 9.06 6.08 5.34
CA THR A 61 9.10 6.75 6.64
C THR A 61 9.12 8.26 6.51
N GLU A 62 9.76 8.78 5.47
CA GLU A 62 10.01 10.21 5.30
C GLU A 62 8.97 10.94 4.44
N TRP A 63 8.28 10.24 3.53
CA TRP A 63 7.39 10.90 2.56
C TRP A 63 5.92 10.76 2.94
N ASP A 64 5.18 11.84 2.71
CA ASP A 64 3.71 11.81 2.79
C ASP A 64 3.13 11.27 1.48
N GLY A 65 2.00 10.57 1.57
CA GLY A 65 1.24 10.10 0.41
C GLY A 65 1.64 8.72 -0.12
N VAL A 66 2.60 8.05 0.53
CA VAL A 66 3.06 6.70 0.15
C VAL A 66 2.64 5.61 1.15
N GLY A 67 2.17 5.98 2.35
CA GLY A 67 1.85 5.03 3.41
C GLY A 67 3.06 4.33 4.01
N ARG A 68 2.82 3.35 4.88
CA ARG A 68 3.85 2.65 5.67
C ARG A 68 3.70 1.14 5.58
N ILE A 69 4.82 0.42 5.64
CA ILE A 69 4.82 -1.04 5.77
C ILE A 69 5.16 -1.40 7.22
N TYR A 70 4.30 -2.20 7.84
CA TYR A 70 4.56 -2.87 9.10
C TYR A 70 4.71 -4.36 8.85
N SER A 71 5.57 -5.05 9.59
CA SER A 71 5.95 -6.41 9.23
C SER A 71 6.21 -7.33 10.42
N ALA A 72 5.86 -8.60 10.21
CA ALA A 72 6.23 -9.72 11.05
C ALA A 72 7.57 -10.36 10.66
N HIS A 73 8.21 -9.87 9.59
CA HIS A 73 9.47 -10.40 9.08
C HIS A 73 10.55 -10.32 10.15
N ARG A 74 11.46 -11.29 10.14
CA ARG A 74 12.46 -11.52 11.20
C ARG A 74 13.38 -10.32 11.47
N ASN A 75 13.50 -9.40 10.52
CA ASN A 75 14.34 -8.20 10.62
C ASN A 75 13.53 -6.93 10.93
N SER A 76 12.21 -7.03 11.14
CA SER A 76 11.36 -5.90 11.51
C SER A 76 11.25 -5.76 13.03
N ASP A 77 10.97 -4.55 13.49
CA ASP A 77 10.60 -4.20 14.86
C ASP A 77 9.16 -3.65 14.95
N THR A 78 8.38 -3.76 13.86
CA THR A 78 7.04 -3.18 13.72
C THR A 78 5.90 -4.20 13.85
N HIS A 79 6.16 -5.33 14.53
CA HIS A 79 5.19 -6.41 14.71
C HIS A 79 3.90 -5.92 15.39
N ALA A 80 4.02 -5.06 16.40
CA ALA A 80 2.88 -4.56 17.16
C ALA A 80 2.00 -3.63 16.31
N GLU A 81 2.60 -2.80 15.46
CA GLU A 81 1.90 -1.95 14.50
C GLU A 81 1.16 -2.78 13.46
N MET A 82 1.77 -3.88 12.98
CA MET A 82 1.12 -4.83 12.08
C MET A 82 -0.08 -5.51 12.76
N GLN A 83 0.08 -6.00 13.98
CA GLN A 83 -1.00 -6.61 14.77
C GLN A 83 -2.17 -5.63 14.93
N LYS A 84 -1.87 -4.39 15.37
CA LYS A 84 -2.87 -3.32 15.49
C LYS A 84 -3.56 -3.00 14.17
N ALA A 85 -2.82 -2.90 13.06
CA ALA A 85 -3.39 -2.62 11.75
C ALA A 85 -4.32 -3.74 11.26
N LEU A 86 -4.08 -4.98 11.65
CA LEU A 86 -4.91 -6.13 11.30
C LEU A 86 -6.04 -6.40 12.31
N GLY A 87 -6.00 -5.78 13.49
CA GLY A 87 -6.94 -6.03 14.59
C GLY A 87 -6.60 -7.29 15.41
N LEU A 88 -5.34 -7.69 15.42
CA LEU A 88 -4.87 -8.92 16.05
C LEU A 88 -4.18 -8.64 17.39
N ASP A 89 -4.17 -9.66 18.25
CA ASP A 89 -3.46 -9.66 19.52
C ASP A 89 -1.98 -10.07 19.35
N SER A 90 -1.26 -10.19 20.47
CA SER A 90 0.15 -10.59 20.48
C SER A 90 0.41 -12.01 19.96
N ASP A 91 -0.61 -12.87 19.98
CA ASP A 91 -0.56 -14.26 19.52
C ASP A 91 -1.06 -14.41 18.08
N TRP A 92 -1.27 -13.29 17.37
CA TRP A 92 -1.78 -13.24 15.99
C TRP A 92 -3.21 -13.79 15.83
N SER A 93 -3.97 -13.79 16.91
CA SER A 93 -5.40 -14.12 16.93
C SER A 93 -6.24 -12.86 16.91
N LYS A 94 -7.57 -12.98 16.69
CA LYS A 94 -8.49 -11.85 16.79
C LYS A 94 -8.40 -11.25 18.19
N ASP A 95 -8.15 -9.94 18.28
CA ASP A 95 -8.09 -9.27 19.57
C ASP A 95 -9.50 -8.99 20.11
N TYR A 96 -10.01 -9.90 20.94
CA TYR A 96 -11.31 -9.74 21.58
C TYR A 96 -11.31 -8.72 22.72
N GLU A 97 -10.15 -8.31 23.24
CA GLU A 97 -10.11 -7.25 24.26
C GLU A 97 -10.67 -5.93 23.71
N LEU A 98 -10.54 -5.72 22.40
CA LEU A 98 -11.10 -4.56 21.69
C LEU A 98 -12.64 -4.51 21.71
N VAL A 99 -13.32 -5.62 21.99
CA VAL A 99 -14.80 -5.67 21.92
C VAL A 99 -15.48 -5.53 23.28
N TYR A 100 -14.79 -5.83 24.39
CA TYR A 100 -15.43 -5.95 25.70
C TYR A 100 -16.14 -4.69 26.20
N ALA A 101 -15.57 -3.52 25.92
CA ALA A 101 -16.15 -2.24 26.32
C ALA A 101 -17.18 -1.67 25.31
N THR A 102 -17.63 -2.46 24.33
CA THR A 102 -18.47 -1.99 23.22
C THR A 102 -19.97 -2.30 23.42
N GLU A 103 -20.83 -1.51 22.75
CA GLU A 103 -22.26 -1.80 22.72
C GLU A 103 -22.56 -3.05 21.89
N GLU A 104 -21.76 -3.30 20.85
CA GLU A 104 -21.84 -4.45 19.95
C GLU A 104 -21.67 -5.77 20.72
N PHE A 105 -20.66 -5.89 21.60
CA PHE A 105 -20.49 -7.08 22.44
C PHE A 105 -21.68 -7.32 23.36
N ARG A 106 -22.14 -6.30 24.07
CA ARG A 106 -23.34 -6.38 24.92
C ARG A 106 -24.57 -6.81 24.11
N LYS A 107 -24.79 -6.20 22.95
CA LYS A 107 -25.94 -6.48 22.07
C LYS A 107 -25.95 -7.96 21.66
N HIS A 108 -24.81 -8.49 21.23
CA HIS A 108 -24.69 -9.89 20.80
C HIS A 108 -24.82 -10.85 21.97
N TRP A 109 -24.14 -10.60 23.09
CA TRP A 109 -24.25 -11.42 24.29
C TRP A 109 -25.71 -11.55 24.75
N LEU A 110 -26.44 -10.43 24.83
CA LEU A 110 -27.85 -10.43 25.23
C LEU A 110 -28.76 -11.23 24.29
N SER A 111 -28.46 -11.20 22.99
CA SER A 111 -29.23 -11.95 22.00
C SER A 111 -28.93 -13.43 22.09
N ILE A 112 -27.64 -13.81 22.13
CA ILE A 112 -27.18 -15.19 22.14
C ILE A 112 -27.58 -15.88 23.44
N ALA A 113 -27.35 -15.23 24.60
CA ALA A 113 -27.72 -15.76 25.90
C ALA A 113 -29.21 -16.12 25.96
N ALA A 114 -30.09 -15.27 25.44
CA ALA A 114 -31.53 -15.51 25.48
C ALA A 114 -31.96 -16.79 24.75
N ASP A 115 -31.20 -17.20 23.74
CA ASP A 115 -31.49 -18.36 22.88
C ASP A 115 -30.60 -19.59 23.23
N HIS A 116 -29.64 -19.44 24.16
CA HIS A 116 -28.68 -20.49 24.53
C HIS A 116 -29.23 -21.45 25.60
N GLU A 117 -29.08 -22.76 25.39
CA GLU A 117 -29.66 -23.81 26.25
C GLU A 117 -29.18 -23.72 27.70
N GLU A 118 -27.87 -23.50 27.91
CA GLU A 118 -27.29 -23.39 29.26
C GLU A 118 -27.85 -22.18 30.01
N PHE A 119 -27.94 -21.03 29.34
CA PHE A 119 -28.47 -19.81 29.95
C PHE A 119 -29.97 -19.94 30.25
N GLN A 120 -30.72 -20.57 29.34
CA GLN A 120 -32.14 -20.86 29.57
C GLN A 120 -32.33 -21.82 30.75
N THR A 121 -31.51 -22.86 30.87
CA THR A 121 -31.52 -23.80 32.00
C THR A 121 -31.24 -23.07 33.31
N TRP A 122 -30.17 -22.26 33.34
CA TRP A 122 -29.85 -21.41 34.48
C TRP A 122 -31.02 -20.47 34.84
N CYS A 123 -31.70 -19.89 33.85
CA CYS A 123 -32.88 -19.03 34.07
C CYS A 123 -34.09 -19.75 34.65
N VAL A 124 -34.25 -21.05 34.37
CA VAL A 124 -35.29 -21.91 34.94
C VAL A 124 -34.95 -22.25 36.39
N GLU A 125 -33.70 -22.62 36.66
CA GLU A 125 -33.21 -22.98 37.99
C GLU A 125 -33.21 -21.77 38.96
N ASN A 126 -32.82 -20.59 38.46
CA ASN A 126 -32.66 -19.36 39.23
C ASN A 126 -33.82 -18.36 39.02
N GLY A 127 -34.99 -18.87 38.63
CA GLY A 127 -36.11 -18.02 38.25
C GLY A 127 -37.48 -18.67 38.34
N ARG A 128 -38.47 -17.99 37.75
CA ARG A 128 -39.86 -18.44 37.67
C ARG A 128 -40.36 -18.19 36.24
N PRO A 129 -40.00 -19.05 35.28
CA PRO A 129 -40.44 -18.88 33.90
C PRO A 129 -41.97 -18.94 33.81
N PRO A 130 -42.59 -18.17 32.89
CA PRO A 130 -44.02 -18.26 32.65
C PRO A 130 -44.40 -19.66 32.11
N LEU A 131 -45.59 -20.15 32.49
CA LEU A 131 -46.14 -21.42 31.97
C LEU A 131 -46.54 -21.34 30.50
N GLU A 132 -46.83 -20.13 30.01
CA GLU A 132 -47.21 -19.89 28.61
C GLU A 132 -45.96 -19.82 27.73
N THR A 133 -45.80 -20.78 26.82
CA THR A 133 -44.65 -20.87 25.89
C THR A 133 -44.43 -19.58 25.11
N ALA A 134 -45.51 -18.90 24.68
CA ALA A 134 -45.44 -17.63 23.94
C ALA A 134 -44.79 -16.47 24.73
N LYS A 135 -44.58 -16.61 26.04
CA LYS A 135 -43.94 -15.60 26.91
C LYS A 135 -42.48 -15.95 27.26
N LEU A 136 -41.98 -17.12 26.87
CA LEU A 136 -40.64 -17.59 27.24
C LEU A 136 -39.53 -16.75 26.60
N ASP A 137 -39.62 -16.43 25.31
CA ASP A 137 -38.61 -15.61 24.62
C ASP A 137 -38.44 -14.24 25.29
N ALA A 138 -39.56 -13.57 25.60
CA ALA A 138 -39.54 -12.29 26.30
C ALA A 138 -38.98 -12.42 27.73
N TYR A 139 -39.25 -13.54 28.41
CA TYR A 139 -38.69 -13.85 29.72
C TYR A 139 -37.16 -13.99 29.66
N PHE A 140 -36.62 -14.81 28.75
CA PHE A 140 -35.18 -15.04 28.63
C PHE A 140 -34.43 -13.77 28.23
N ARG A 141 -34.95 -12.99 27.26
CA ARG A 141 -34.35 -11.69 26.89
C ARG A 141 -34.30 -10.70 28.05
N ASN A 142 -35.35 -10.63 28.85
CA ASN A 142 -35.37 -9.76 30.03
C ASN A 142 -34.42 -10.26 31.13
N LYS A 143 -34.31 -11.58 31.30
CA LYS A 143 -33.35 -12.19 32.22
C LYS A 143 -31.91 -11.93 31.79
N ALA A 144 -31.56 -12.10 30.52
CA ALA A 144 -30.23 -11.75 29.98
C ALA A 144 -29.87 -10.29 30.25
N ARG A 145 -30.78 -9.35 29.96
CA ARG A 145 -30.56 -7.91 30.24
C ARG A 145 -30.31 -7.62 31.71
N ARG A 146 -31.06 -8.30 32.58
CA ARG A 146 -30.93 -8.13 34.02
C ARG A 146 -29.63 -8.75 34.52
N PHE A 147 -29.30 -9.96 34.07
CA PHE A 147 -28.05 -10.64 34.42
C PHE A 147 -26.84 -9.80 34.07
N TRP A 148 -26.78 -9.29 32.83
CA TRP A 148 -25.71 -8.38 32.40
C TRP A 148 -25.58 -7.17 33.34
N LYS A 149 -26.71 -6.54 33.70
CA LYS A 149 -26.71 -5.35 34.55
C LYS A 149 -26.30 -5.67 36.00
N ASP A 150 -26.83 -6.75 36.55
CA ASP A 150 -26.65 -7.11 37.96
C ASP A 150 -25.21 -7.63 38.22
N ASN A 151 -24.54 -8.13 37.18
CA ASN A 151 -23.20 -8.72 37.26
C ASN A 151 -22.11 -7.91 36.55
N ASN A 152 -22.27 -6.59 36.44
CA ASN A 152 -21.29 -5.66 35.83
C ASN A 152 -20.86 -5.96 34.38
N GLY A 153 -21.60 -6.79 33.64
CA GLY A 153 -21.33 -7.09 32.23
C GLY A 153 -19.87 -7.51 31.99
N ALA A 154 -19.24 -6.91 30.97
CA ALA A 154 -17.85 -7.17 30.62
C ALA A 154 -16.82 -6.63 31.63
N ASP A 155 -17.22 -5.71 32.51
CA ASP A 155 -16.33 -5.17 33.56
C ASP A 155 -16.24 -6.12 34.79
N ALA A 156 -16.94 -7.26 34.75
CA ALA A 156 -16.87 -8.26 35.80
C ALA A 156 -15.48 -8.92 35.85
N PRO A 157 -14.86 -9.06 37.03
CA PRO A 157 -13.56 -9.72 37.15
C PRO A 157 -13.65 -11.19 36.72
N TYR A 158 -12.92 -11.54 35.67
CA TYR A 158 -12.91 -12.85 35.01
C TYR A 158 -12.65 -14.04 35.98
N LEU A 159 -11.89 -13.83 37.06
CA LEU A 159 -11.31 -14.92 37.84
C LEU A 159 -12.00 -15.30 39.17
N TYR A 160 -12.98 -14.54 39.67
CA TYR A 160 -13.41 -14.71 41.08
C TYR A 160 -14.90 -14.56 41.40
N SER A 161 -15.80 -14.45 40.43
CA SER A 161 -17.24 -14.42 40.72
C SER A 161 -17.99 -15.55 40.00
N GLU A 162 -18.59 -16.43 40.80
CA GLU A 162 -19.51 -17.50 40.36
C GLU A 162 -20.75 -16.95 39.61
N ASP A 163 -20.96 -15.63 39.66
CA ASP A 163 -22.06 -14.91 39.03
C ASP A 163 -21.56 -13.87 37.99
N SER A 164 -20.65 -14.23 37.08
CA SER A 164 -20.25 -13.33 35.97
C SER A 164 -20.83 -13.77 34.62
N ILE A 165 -20.82 -12.88 33.62
CA ILE A 165 -21.19 -13.25 32.25
C ILE A 165 -20.28 -14.34 31.67
N TRP A 166 -19.04 -14.40 32.17
CA TRP A 166 -18.00 -15.32 31.73
C TRP A 166 -18.26 -16.77 32.15
N MET A 167 -19.23 -17.03 33.04
CA MET A 167 -19.65 -18.40 33.35
C MET A 167 -20.32 -19.11 32.17
N PHE A 168 -20.78 -18.36 31.16
CA PHE A 168 -21.36 -18.88 29.92
C PHE A 168 -20.34 -18.75 28.79
N GLU A 169 -19.28 -19.57 28.83
CA GLU A 169 -18.13 -19.49 27.91
C GLU A 169 -18.56 -19.50 26.43
N ASP A 170 -19.45 -20.42 26.04
CA ASP A 170 -19.95 -20.53 24.66
C ASP A 170 -20.73 -19.28 24.21
N VAL A 171 -21.47 -18.66 25.12
CA VAL A 171 -22.21 -17.41 24.85
C VAL A 171 -21.22 -16.26 24.68
N CYS A 172 -20.19 -16.18 25.52
CA CYS A 172 -19.15 -15.16 25.42
C CYS A 172 -18.35 -15.31 24.12
N ALA A 173 -17.85 -16.49 23.80
CA ALA A 173 -17.09 -16.75 22.58
C ALA A 173 -17.88 -16.40 21.31
N ALA A 174 -19.18 -16.77 21.26
CA ALA A 174 -20.04 -16.42 20.13
C ALA A 174 -20.32 -14.91 20.06
N ALA A 175 -20.46 -14.23 21.20
CA ALA A 175 -20.67 -12.79 21.25
C ALA A 175 -19.41 -11.98 20.90
N GLU A 176 -18.23 -12.47 21.31
CA GLU A 176 -16.91 -11.94 20.96
C GLU A 176 -16.71 -11.95 19.45
N GLU A 177 -16.88 -13.12 18.83
CA GLU A 177 -16.77 -13.31 17.38
C GLU A 177 -17.72 -12.38 16.61
N ALA A 178 -18.99 -12.36 17.01
CA ALA A 178 -20.02 -11.53 16.34
C ALA A 178 -19.75 -10.02 16.49
N ALA A 179 -19.29 -9.58 17.66
CA ALA A 179 -18.94 -8.18 17.91
C ALA A 179 -17.69 -7.77 17.15
N TYR A 180 -16.65 -8.62 17.18
CA TYR A 180 -15.42 -8.40 16.45
C TYR A 180 -15.69 -8.25 14.96
N ASP A 181 -16.45 -9.17 14.36
CA ASP A 181 -16.79 -9.12 12.95
C ASP A 181 -17.64 -7.88 12.60
N GLU A 182 -18.61 -7.49 13.43
CA GLU A 182 -19.41 -6.27 13.21
C GLU A 182 -18.53 -5.01 13.25
N LEU A 183 -17.64 -4.91 14.24
CA LEU A 183 -16.73 -3.77 14.42
C LEU A 183 -15.64 -3.72 13.35
N ARG A 184 -15.09 -4.87 12.95
CA ARG A 184 -14.10 -4.99 11.87
C ARG A 184 -14.71 -4.57 10.54
N ASN A 185 -15.91 -5.06 10.22
CA ASN A 185 -16.64 -4.66 9.01
C ASN A 185 -17.04 -3.18 9.01
N ALA A 186 -17.20 -2.57 10.19
CA ALA A 186 -17.43 -1.14 10.33
C ALA A 186 -16.14 -0.29 10.28
N GLY A 187 -14.95 -0.92 10.17
CA GLY A 187 -13.66 -0.23 10.17
C GLY A 187 -13.27 0.36 11.54
N LYS A 188 -13.83 -0.16 12.64
CA LYS A 188 -13.52 0.28 14.01
C LYS A 188 -12.40 -0.54 14.67
N ILE A 189 -12.14 -1.74 14.15
CA ILE A 189 -11.03 -2.61 14.55
C ILE A 189 -10.10 -2.78 13.35
N GLY A 190 -8.80 -2.62 13.59
CA GLY A 190 -7.78 -2.57 12.54
C GLY A 190 -7.95 -1.38 11.59
N ASP A 191 -7.07 -1.30 10.60
CA ASP A 191 -7.21 -0.36 9.50
C ASP A 191 -8.09 -0.99 8.40
N PRO A 192 -9.15 -0.32 7.94
CA PRO A 192 -10.01 -0.82 6.87
C PRO A 192 -9.34 -0.77 5.48
N ASP A 193 -8.31 0.05 5.29
CA ASP A 193 -7.62 0.23 4.02
C ASP A 193 -6.25 -0.46 3.99
N ALA A 194 -5.87 -1.16 5.06
CA ALA A 194 -4.67 -1.98 5.10
C ALA A 194 -4.65 -3.05 4.00
N VAL A 195 -3.48 -3.25 3.38
CA VAL A 195 -3.26 -4.24 2.32
C VAL A 195 -2.19 -5.22 2.78
N VAL A 196 -2.53 -6.50 2.84
CA VAL A 196 -1.60 -7.57 3.22
C VAL A 196 -0.56 -7.76 2.11
N LEU A 197 0.70 -7.95 2.52
CA LEU A 197 1.85 -8.11 1.65
C LEU A 197 2.53 -9.46 1.87
N ASP A 198 3.10 -10.00 0.80
CA ASP A 198 4.02 -11.14 0.84
C ASP A 198 5.47 -10.64 0.68
N CYS A 199 6.43 -11.44 1.17
CA CYS A 199 7.86 -11.14 1.04
C CYS A 199 8.58 -12.35 0.44
N TYR A 200 9.19 -12.17 -0.72
CA TYR A 200 10.12 -13.11 -1.34
C TYR A 200 11.56 -12.77 -0.93
N GLU A 201 12.34 -13.79 -0.55
CA GLU A 201 13.74 -13.61 -0.16
C GLU A 201 14.63 -14.74 -0.67
N HIS A 202 15.46 -14.45 -1.67
CA HIS A 202 16.51 -15.34 -2.18
C HIS A 202 17.54 -14.50 -2.96
N SER A 203 18.72 -14.29 -2.38
CA SER A 203 19.78 -13.41 -2.93
C SER A 203 19.37 -11.94 -3.15
N GLY A 204 18.20 -11.55 -2.63
CA GLY A 204 17.57 -10.24 -2.70
C GLY A 204 16.23 -10.28 -1.96
N VAL A 205 15.59 -9.13 -1.77
CA VAL A 205 14.30 -9.01 -1.08
C VAL A 205 13.31 -8.32 -2.02
N ALA A 206 12.13 -8.91 -2.17
CA ALA A 206 11.04 -8.32 -2.93
C ALA A 206 9.71 -8.50 -2.20
N TRP A 207 9.05 -7.38 -1.93
CA TRP A 207 7.71 -7.32 -1.40
C TRP A 207 6.68 -7.26 -2.53
N SER A 208 5.49 -7.79 -2.30
CA SER A 208 4.36 -7.69 -3.22
C SER A 208 3.04 -7.66 -2.47
N VAL A 209 2.00 -7.13 -3.10
CA VAL A 209 0.62 -7.34 -2.61
C VAL A 209 0.35 -8.85 -2.55
N SER A 210 -0.31 -9.30 -1.48
CA SER A 210 -0.44 -10.74 -1.22
C SER A 210 -1.12 -11.50 -2.36
N GLY A 211 -0.52 -12.63 -2.75
CA GLY A 211 -0.90 -13.45 -3.90
C GLY A 211 -0.40 -12.94 -5.26
N GLU A 212 0.33 -11.83 -5.30
CA GLU A 212 0.96 -11.27 -6.49
C GLU A 212 2.50 -11.39 -6.44
N GLY A 213 3.17 -11.06 -7.54
CA GLY A 213 4.64 -11.15 -7.62
C GLY A 213 5.16 -12.60 -7.61
N MET A 214 6.38 -12.78 -7.10
CA MET A 214 7.01 -14.10 -6.99
C MET A 214 6.39 -14.89 -5.84
N GLN A 215 5.94 -16.11 -6.12
CA GLN A 215 5.21 -16.97 -5.19
C GLN A 215 5.91 -18.32 -5.03
N CYS A 216 7.22 -18.27 -4.75
CA CYS A 216 8.04 -19.45 -4.52
C CYS A 216 7.67 -20.09 -3.18
N ARG A 217 7.29 -21.37 -3.19
CA ARG A 217 6.90 -22.12 -1.98
C ARG A 217 7.98 -22.14 -0.88
N PHE A 218 9.25 -21.99 -1.23
CA PHE A 218 10.36 -22.07 -0.28
C PHE A 218 10.83 -20.69 0.21
N ASP A 219 10.73 -19.69 -0.66
CA ASP A 219 11.38 -18.39 -0.45
C ASP A 219 10.36 -17.26 -0.24
N THR A 220 9.06 -17.53 -0.35
CA THR A 220 7.98 -16.54 -0.16
C THR A 220 7.26 -16.77 1.16
N ALA A 221 7.30 -15.76 2.03
CA ALA A 221 6.48 -15.70 3.23
C ALA A 221 5.17 -14.96 2.91
N ASN A 222 4.05 -15.67 2.98
CA ASN A 222 2.74 -15.09 2.74
C ASN A 222 2.27 -14.30 3.96
N GLY A 223 1.70 -13.11 3.74
CA GLY A 223 1.26 -12.25 4.84
C GLY A 223 2.39 -11.82 5.77
N ALA A 224 3.60 -11.65 5.23
CA ALA A 224 4.78 -11.24 5.99
C ALA A 224 4.70 -9.78 6.47
N GLY A 225 3.82 -8.98 5.88
CA GLY A 225 3.63 -7.59 6.25
C GLY A 225 2.28 -7.04 5.84
N VAL A 226 2.06 -5.78 6.20
CA VAL A 226 0.87 -5.01 5.85
C VAL A 226 1.30 -3.60 5.47
N TRP A 227 0.81 -3.14 4.34
CA TRP A 227 0.86 -1.73 3.98
C TRP A 227 -0.36 -1.01 4.55
N VAL A 228 -0.13 0.14 5.17
CA VAL A 228 -1.14 0.99 5.79
C VAL A 228 -1.04 2.39 5.19
N PRO A 229 -2.13 2.93 4.59
CA PRO A 229 -2.10 4.27 4.01
C PRO A 229 -2.01 5.34 5.10
N ASP A 230 -1.20 6.37 4.82
CA ASP A 230 -1.27 7.63 5.56
C ASP A 230 -2.50 8.45 5.15
N ASP A 231 -2.70 9.62 5.78
CA ASP A 231 -3.88 10.45 5.55
C ASP A 231 -3.98 10.94 4.09
N CYS A 232 -2.86 11.34 3.48
CA CYS A 232 -2.81 11.78 2.08
C CYS A 232 -3.16 10.63 1.12
N THR A 233 -2.60 9.44 1.35
CA THR A 233 -2.94 8.26 0.56
C THR A 233 -4.40 7.87 0.75
N ARG A 234 -4.96 8.00 1.96
CA ARG A 234 -6.36 7.67 2.24
C ARG A 234 -7.34 8.58 1.51
N GLU A 235 -7.03 9.88 1.45
CA GLU A 235 -7.79 10.82 0.60
C GLU A 235 -7.76 10.38 -0.86
N GLU A 236 -6.61 9.92 -1.35
CA GLU A 236 -6.46 9.43 -2.72
C GLU A 236 -7.22 8.12 -2.97
N ILE A 237 -7.23 7.19 -2.00
CA ILE A 237 -8.06 5.98 -2.03
C ILE A 237 -9.53 6.36 -2.17
N HIS A 238 -10.01 7.35 -1.42
CA HIS A 238 -11.39 7.81 -1.53
C HIS A 238 -11.66 8.51 -2.86
N ARG A 239 -10.75 9.39 -3.31
CA ARG A 239 -10.90 10.11 -4.58
C ARG A 239 -10.97 9.15 -5.76
N ARG A 240 -10.02 8.20 -5.86
CA ARG A 240 -10.01 7.19 -6.93
C ARG A 240 -11.13 6.18 -6.76
N GLY A 241 -11.28 5.65 -5.56
CA GLY A 241 -12.20 4.55 -5.26
C GLY A 241 -13.66 4.94 -5.46
N ASP A 242 -14.11 6.02 -4.83
CA ASP A 242 -15.53 6.38 -4.80
C ASP A 242 -16.01 7.00 -6.11
N GLN A 243 -15.11 7.66 -6.86
CA GLN A 243 -15.46 8.46 -8.03
C GLN A 243 -15.15 7.79 -9.37
N VAL A 244 -14.10 6.96 -9.44
CA VAL A 244 -13.62 6.37 -10.69
C VAL A 244 -13.67 4.84 -10.64
N TYR A 245 -12.96 4.23 -9.70
CA TYR A 245 -12.81 2.78 -9.63
C TYR A 245 -14.05 2.03 -9.16
N ALA A 246 -15.03 2.72 -8.58
CA ALA A 246 -16.36 2.15 -8.36
C ALA A 246 -17.06 1.76 -9.69
N PHE A 247 -16.65 2.34 -10.83
CA PHE A 247 -17.26 2.08 -12.14
C PHE A 247 -16.45 1.14 -13.04
N GLY A 248 -15.20 0.85 -12.68
CA GLY A 248 -14.29 0.07 -13.51
C GLY A 248 -12.86 0.10 -12.98
N ARG A 249 -11.89 -0.13 -13.87
CA ARG A 249 -10.47 -0.16 -13.51
C ARG A 249 -9.59 0.27 -14.67
N ILE A 250 -8.36 0.67 -14.37
CA ILE A 250 -7.30 0.74 -15.37
C ILE A 250 -6.68 -0.65 -15.51
N VAL A 251 -6.34 -1.01 -16.74
CA VAL A 251 -5.64 -2.23 -17.07
C VAL A 251 -4.35 -1.84 -17.76
N GLU A 252 -3.25 -2.31 -17.20
CA GLU A 252 -1.93 -2.19 -17.76
C GLU A 252 -1.63 -3.35 -18.72
N GLY A 253 -1.01 -3.02 -19.84
CA GLY A 253 -0.35 -3.95 -20.74
C GLY A 253 1.12 -3.58 -20.87
N GLN A 254 1.87 -4.31 -21.70
CA GLN A 254 3.34 -4.27 -21.73
C GLN A 254 3.95 -2.86 -21.83
N ARG A 255 3.30 -1.91 -22.51
CA ARG A 255 3.70 -0.48 -22.62
C ARG A 255 2.49 0.43 -22.86
N SER A 256 1.33 0.07 -22.32
CA SER A 256 0.10 0.80 -22.61
C SER A 256 -0.94 0.61 -21.53
N PHE A 257 -1.77 1.62 -21.35
CA PHE A 257 -2.84 1.64 -20.38
C PHE A 257 -4.19 1.80 -21.07
N GLN A 258 -5.24 1.24 -20.49
CA GLN A 258 -6.62 1.51 -20.90
C GLN A 258 -7.55 1.37 -19.72
N PHE A 259 -8.65 2.12 -19.70
CA PHE A 259 -9.70 1.89 -18.71
C PHE A 259 -10.75 0.92 -19.24
N LYS A 260 -11.30 0.13 -18.33
CA LYS A 260 -12.40 -0.81 -18.59
C LYS A 260 -13.52 -0.58 -17.59
N LEU A 261 -14.72 -0.35 -18.09
CA LEU A 261 -15.92 -0.28 -17.27
C LEU A 261 -16.31 -1.68 -16.79
N ASP A 262 -16.89 -1.76 -15.59
CA ASP A 262 -17.52 -3.01 -15.14
C ASP A 262 -18.75 -3.32 -16.01
N ARG A 263 -19.11 -4.60 -16.10
CA ARG A 263 -20.23 -5.06 -16.95
C ARG A 263 -21.56 -4.37 -16.62
N GLU A 264 -21.79 -4.07 -15.34
CA GLU A 264 -22.99 -3.35 -14.88
C GLU A 264 -23.07 -1.90 -15.40
N PHE A 265 -21.95 -1.36 -15.87
CA PHE A 265 -21.84 -0.03 -16.49
C PHE A 265 -21.60 -0.10 -18.01
N GLY A 266 -21.83 -1.27 -18.61
CA GLY A 266 -21.75 -1.49 -20.06
C GLY A 266 -20.52 -2.28 -20.51
N GLY A 267 -19.50 -2.47 -19.66
CA GLY A 267 -18.34 -3.30 -19.98
C GLY A 267 -17.43 -2.77 -21.10
N GLY A 268 -17.53 -1.48 -21.45
CA GLY A 268 -16.74 -0.87 -22.50
C GLY A 268 -15.27 -0.70 -22.14
N GLU A 269 -14.41 -0.67 -23.16
CA GLU A 269 -12.98 -0.45 -23.05
C GLU A 269 -12.60 0.81 -23.83
N SER A 270 -11.60 1.56 -23.33
CA SER A 270 -11.08 2.74 -24.02
C SER A 270 -10.11 2.39 -25.14
N MET A 271 -9.61 3.41 -25.84
CA MET A 271 -8.35 3.28 -26.59
C MET A 271 -7.16 3.08 -25.65
N LEU A 272 -6.01 2.74 -26.22
CA LEU A 272 -4.75 2.61 -25.50
C LEU A 272 -4.09 3.98 -25.30
N PHE A 273 -3.50 4.16 -24.12
CA PHE A 273 -2.74 5.34 -23.70
C PHE A 273 -1.30 4.95 -23.38
N SER A 274 -0.36 5.89 -23.51
CA SER A 274 1.06 5.68 -23.21
C SER A 274 1.39 5.78 -21.72
N SER A 275 0.57 6.47 -20.93
CA SER A 275 0.76 6.63 -19.49
C SER A 275 -0.50 6.25 -18.71
N TRP A 276 -0.29 5.82 -17.46
CA TRP A 276 -1.39 5.57 -16.52
C TRP A 276 -2.19 6.86 -16.28
N THR A 277 -1.51 8.01 -16.15
CA THR A 277 -2.13 9.31 -15.88
C THR A 277 -3.11 9.71 -16.98
N ASP A 278 -2.73 9.53 -18.24
CA ASP A 278 -3.61 9.83 -19.39
C ASP A 278 -4.83 8.91 -19.40
N ALA A 279 -4.63 7.61 -19.12
CA ALA A 279 -5.74 6.66 -19.04
C ALA A 279 -6.70 6.99 -17.89
N TYR A 280 -6.17 7.40 -16.73
CA TYR A 280 -6.97 7.80 -15.58
C TYR A 280 -7.77 9.08 -15.85
N GLN A 281 -7.14 10.11 -16.39
CA GLN A 281 -7.81 11.37 -16.75
C GLN A 281 -8.91 11.12 -17.78
N ALA A 282 -8.62 10.34 -18.83
CA ALA A 282 -9.61 9.97 -19.82
C ALA A 282 -10.78 9.18 -19.22
N PHE A 283 -10.53 8.32 -18.23
CA PHE A 283 -11.58 7.60 -17.53
C PHE A 283 -12.47 8.55 -16.71
N GLU A 284 -11.87 9.45 -15.94
CA GLU A 284 -12.58 10.43 -15.15
C GLU A 284 -13.46 11.35 -16.04
N GLU A 285 -12.91 11.82 -17.16
CA GLU A 285 -13.62 12.62 -18.15
C GLU A 285 -14.77 11.84 -18.80
N HIS A 286 -14.56 10.56 -19.11
CA HIS A 286 -15.60 9.70 -19.64
C HIS A 286 -16.79 9.60 -18.67
N LEU A 287 -16.51 9.33 -17.38
CA LEU A 287 -17.56 9.25 -16.35
C LEU A 287 -18.32 10.56 -16.20
N LYS A 288 -17.61 11.71 -16.23
CA LYS A 288 -18.21 13.05 -16.18
C LYS A 288 -19.07 13.34 -17.43
N ARG A 289 -18.55 13.07 -18.63
CA ARG A 289 -19.23 13.33 -19.91
C ARG A 289 -20.53 12.56 -20.06
N TYR A 290 -20.54 11.30 -19.64
CA TYR A 290 -21.73 10.43 -19.71
C TYR A 290 -22.56 10.45 -18.42
N ASN A 291 -22.17 11.25 -17.42
CA ASN A 291 -22.89 11.46 -16.17
C ASN A 291 -23.21 10.14 -15.44
N TYR A 292 -22.21 9.27 -15.34
CA TYR A 292 -22.32 8.00 -14.61
C TYR A 292 -22.66 8.26 -13.13
N LYS A 293 -23.59 7.48 -12.60
CA LYS A 293 -24.02 7.60 -11.20
C LYS A 293 -24.11 6.23 -10.55
N LEU A 294 -23.63 6.17 -9.32
CA LEU A 294 -23.85 5.01 -8.47
C LEU A 294 -25.35 4.83 -8.19
N PRO A 295 -25.81 3.58 -8.02
CA PRO A 295 -27.21 3.28 -7.74
C PRO A 295 -27.67 3.93 -6.42
N LYS A 296 -28.97 4.22 -6.33
CA LYS A 296 -29.58 4.80 -5.11
C LYS A 296 -29.72 3.79 -3.97
N ASN A 297 -29.73 2.49 -4.27
CA ASN A 297 -29.81 1.45 -3.26
C ASN A 297 -28.53 1.48 -2.39
N LYS A 298 -28.70 1.67 -1.07
CA LYS A 298 -27.57 1.83 -0.12
C LYS A 298 -26.63 0.63 -0.10
N SER A 299 -27.17 -0.59 -0.11
CA SER A 299 -26.37 -1.83 -0.13
C SER A 299 -25.56 -1.91 -1.41
N LYS A 300 -26.23 -1.78 -2.56
CA LYS A 300 -25.55 -1.90 -3.85
C LYS A 300 -24.51 -0.80 -4.08
N ARG A 301 -24.80 0.42 -3.62
CA ARG A 301 -23.86 1.53 -3.61
C ARG A 301 -22.65 1.22 -2.75
N GLY A 302 -22.86 0.68 -1.53
CA GLY A 302 -21.79 0.28 -0.62
C GLY A 302 -20.85 -0.74 -1.25
N GLU A 303 -21.39 -1.79 -1.87
CA GLU A 303 -20.60 -2.83 -2.58
C GLU A 303 -19.73 -2.24 -3.70
N LEU A 304 -20.26 -1.28 -4.45
CA LEU A 304 -19.55 -0.62 -5.55
C LEU A 304 -18.43 0.29 -5.06
N VAL A 305 -18.73 1.07 -4.02
CA VAL A 305 -17.75 1.94 -3.37
C VAL A 305 -16.61 1.12 -2.77
N GLU A 306 -16.93 0.06 -2.03
CA GLU A 306 -15.90 -0.79 -1.41
C GLU A 306 -15.04 -1.48 -2.46
N ARG A 307 -15.63 -1.97 -3.56
CA ARG A 307 -14.87 -2.51 -4.69
C ARG A 307 -13.96 -1.47 -5.34
N GLY A 308 -14.42 -0.23 -5.46
CA GLY A 308 -13.60 0.88 -5.95
C GLY A 308 -12.44 1.20 -5.02
N ARG A 309 -12.70 1.28 -3.72
CA ARG A 309 -11.68 1.47 -2.68
C ARG A 309 -10.66 0.33 -2.67
N ASP A 310 -11.12 -0.93 -2.79
CA ASP A 310 -10.26 -2.10 -2.89
C ASP A 310 -9.26 -2.01 -4.05
N ARG A 311 -9.75 -1.59 -5.23
CA ARG A 311 -8.90 -1.35 -6.40
C ARG A 311 -7.88 -0.25 -6.14
N ALA A 312 -8.32 0.87 -5.57
CA ALA A 312 -7.48 2.02 -5.29
C ALA A 312 -6.38 1.71 -4.26
N ARG A 313 -6.74 1.10 -3.12
CA ARG A 313 -5.76 0.76 -2.08
C ARG A 313 -4.74 -0.27 -2.56
N LYS A 314 -5.14 -1.26 -3.35
CA LYS A 314 -4.20 -2.22 -3.94
C LYS A 314 -3.27 -1.60 -4.97
N GLU A 315 -3.78 -0.71 -5.84
CA GLU A 315 -2.94 0.03 -6.79
C GLU A 315 -1.91 0.90 -6.06
N LEU A 316 -2.34 1.69 -5.09
CA LEU A 316 -1.43 2.55 -4.31
C LEU A 316 -0.43 1.74 -3.48
N ALA A 317 -0.86 0.61 -2.90
CA ALA A 317 0.03 -0.31 -2.20
C ALA A 317 1.09 -0.90 -3.14
N ARG A 318 0.75 -1.26 -4.38
CA ARG A 318 1.75 -1.73 -5.37
C ARG A 318 2.80 -0.67 -5.62
N ASN A 319 2.39 0.56 -5.91
CA ASN A 319 3.32 1.66 -6.17
C ASN A 319 4.24 1.92 -4.96
N ALA A 320 3.70 1.91 -3.75
CA ALA A 320 4.48 2.08 -2.52
C ALA A 320 5.48 0.93 -2.30
N VAL A 321 5.05 -0.31 -2.61
CA VAL A 321 5.89 -1.50 -2.49
C VAL A 321 7.00 -1.53 -3.55
N GLU A 322 6.72 -1.10 -4.78
CA GLU A 322 7.72 -0.95 -5.83
C GLU A 322 8.81 0.04 -5.40
N LEU A 323 8.40 1.23 -4.94
CA LEU A 323 9.31 2.24 -4.39
C LEU A 323 10.15 1.71 -3.21
N TYR A 324 9.53 0.95 -2.31
CA TYR A 324 10.23 0.34 -1.18
C TYR A 324 11.20 -0.76 -1.60
N ASN A 325 10.86 -1.54 -2.63
CA ASN A 325 11.75 -2.55 -3.18
C ASN A 325 12.98 -1.90 -3.84
N ASP A 326 12.81 -0.78 -4.55
CA ASP A 326 13.95 -0.05 -5.11
C ASP A 326 14.88 0.45 -4.00
N TYR A 327 14.33 1.00 -2.92
CA TYR A 327 15.11 1.34 -1.73
C TYR A 327 15.86 0.13 -1.13
N LEU A 328 15.16 -0.97 -0.85
CA LEU A 328 15.76 -2.15 -0.21
C LEU A 328 16.87 -2.79 -1.04
N ASN A 329 16.78 -2.71 -2.36
CA ASN A 329 17.77 -3.28 -3.28
C ASN A 329 18.85 -2.27 -3.68
N GLY A 330 18.88 -1.08 -3.08
CA GLY A 330 19.87 -0.04 -3.36
C GLY A 330 19.74 0.59 -4.75
N ARG A 331 18.57 0.50 -5.39
CA ARG A 331 18.24 1.17 -6.65
C ARG A 331 17.83 2.61 -6.38
N VAL A 332 18.74 3.35 -5.73
CA VAL A 332 18.58 4.78 -5.46
C VAL A 332 19.79 5.48 -6.04
N PHE A 333 19.55 6.54 -6.80
CA PHE A 333 20.55 7.15 -7.65
C PHE A 333 20.59 8.67 -7.49
N GLY A 334 21.78 9.22 -7.70
CA GLY A 334 21.97 10.60 -8.11
C GLY A 334 22.11 10.69 -9.62
N ILE A 335 21.50 11.72 -10.22
CA ILE A 335 21.82 12.14 -11.58
C ILE A 335 22.97 13.13 -11.50
N VAL A 336 24.02 12.92 -12.30
CA VAL A 336 25.18 13.81 -12.35
C VAL A 336 25.35 14.31 -13.78
N VAL A 337 25.52 15.63 -13.93
CA VAL A 337 25.87 16.26 -15.19
C VAL A 337 27.21 16.96 -15.03
N ALA A 338 28.27 16.31 -15.49
CA ALA A 338 29.63 16.83 -15.48
C ALA A 338 29.91 17.67 -16.74
N SER A 339 30.62 18.78 -16.57
CA SER A 339 31.04 19.68 -17.64
C SER A 339 32.53 19.52 -17.92
N PHE A 340 32.85 19.38 -19.20
CA PHE A 340 34.22 19.19 -19.68
C PHE A 340 34.58 20.25 -20.71
N GLU A 341 35.83 20.71 -20.64
CA GLU A 341 36.47 21.51 -21.68
C GLU A 341 37.54 20.69 -22.42
N ILE A 342 37.48 20.64 -23.74
CA ILE A 342 38.45 19.93 -24.57
C ILE A 342 39.67 20.82 -24.82
N ASN A 343 40.83 20.34 -24.40
CA ASN A 343 42.10 21.04 -24.61
C ASN A 343 42.56 20.95 -26.08
N ASP A 344 43.61 21.71 -26.43
CA ASP A 344 44.15 21.72 -27.79
C ASP A 344 44.67 20.33 -28.25
N ASP A 345 45.04 19.46 -27.29
CA ASP A 345 45.51 18.10 -27.51
C ASP A 345 44.36 17.08 -27.69
N GLY A 346 43.10 17.50 -27.53
CA GLY A 346 41.92 16.64 -27.61
C GLY A 346 41.50 16.00 -26.28
N ASP A 347 42.30 16.17 -25.22
CA ASP A 347 41.99 15.62 -23.90
C ASP A 347 40.87 16.41 -23.20
N PRO A 348 39.85 15.73 -22.64
CA PRO A 348 38.83 16.38 -21.83
C PRO A 348 39.41 16.78 -20.47
N LYS A 349 39.12 18.01 -20.06
CA LYS A 349 39.43 18.53 -18.73
C LYS A 349 38.13 18.77 -17.98
N PHE A 350 37.98 18.08 -16.84
CA PHE A 350 36.86 18.33 -15.93
C PHE A 350 36.85 19.80 -15.48
N VAL A 351 35.67 20.41 -15.48
CA VAL A 351 35.45 21.80 -15.08
C VAL A 351 34.68 21.85 -13.76
N GLU A 352 33.49 21.27 -13.78
CA GLU A 352 32.55 21.23 -12.65
C GLU A 352 31.50 20.14 -12.93
N ASP A 353 30.78 19.74 -11.89
CA ASP A 353 29.57 18.94 -12.02
C ASP A 353 28.42 19.55 -11.20
N ASP A 354 27.23 19.08 -11.54
CA ASP A 354 26.02 19.33 -10.76
C ASP A 354 25.33 17.98 -10.57
N ALA A 355 24.90 17.73 -9.34
CA ALA A 355 24.38 16.44 -8.91
C ALA A 355 23.11 16.62 -8.08
N VAL A 356 22.08 15.85 -8.43
CA VAL A 356 20.82 15.78 -7.69
C VAL A 356 20.56 14.34 -7.30
N PHE A 357 20.34 14.10 -6.00
CA PHE A 357 20.17 12.78 -5.41
C PHE A 357 18.70 12.50 -5.02
N GLY A 358 18.39 11.25 -4.67
CA GLY A 358 17.06 10.83 -4.24
C GLY A 358 16.14 10.33 -5.35
N TYR A 359 16.68 9.82 -6.46
CA TYR A 359 15.90 9.15 -7.50
C TYR A 359 15.81 7.65 -7.22
N TYR A 360 14.59 7.12 -7.06
CA TYR A 360 14.37 5.69 -6.81
C TYR A 360 13.98 5.01 -8.13
N GLY A 361 14.64 3.90 -8.44
CA GLY A 361 14.50 3.22 -9.73
C GLY A 361 15.39 3.84 -10.81
N ASP A 362 16.02 3.00 -11.63
CA ASP A 362 16.99 3.43 -12.64
C ASP A 362 16.33 4.01 -13.88
N ASP A 363 15.19 3.47 -14.34
CA ASP A 363 14.47 4.03 -15.49
C ASP A 363 14.03 5.48 -15.24
N ASP A 364 13.46 5.76 -14.06
CA ASP A 364 13.01 7.10 -13.66
C ASP A 364 14.19 8.07 -13.45
N ALA A 365 15.29 7.59 -12.84
CA ALA A 365 16.52 8.36 -12.70
C ALA A 365 17.12 8.70 -14.07
N TYR A 366 17.18 7.74 -14.98
CA TYR A 366 17.77 7.91 -16.30
C TYR A 366 16.91 8.80 -17.21
N ASP A 367 15.59 8.69 -17.15
CA ASP A 367 14.70 9.61 -17.87
C ASP A 367 14.78 11.04 -17.32
N SER A 368 14.98 11.20 -16.00
CA SER A 368 15.26 12.50 -15.38
C SER A 368 16.60 13.08 -15.86
N LEU A 369 17.65 12.26 -15.93
CA LEU A 369 18.96 12.65 -16.47
C LEU A 369 18.86 13.11 -17.94
N LYS A 370 18.11 12.37 -18.78
CA LYS A 370 17.85 12.78 -20.18
C LYS A 370 17.17 14.15 -20.24
N ALA A 371 16.15 14.37 -19.42
CA ALA A 371 15.41 15.63 -19.38
C ALA A 371 16.32 16.78 -18.95
N GLU A 372 17.15 16.58 -17.92
CA GLU A 372 18.08 17.59 -17.39
C GLU A 372 19.12 18.00 -18.45
N ILE A 373 19.77 17.04 -19.10
CA ILE A 373 20.75 17.32 -20.17
C ILE A 373 20.09 17.95 -21.39
N ALA A 374 18.88 17.53 -21.74
CA ALA A 374 18.13 18.15 -22.82
C ALA A 374 17.83 19.62 -22.53
N ALA A 375 17.45 19.94 -21.28
CA ALA A 375 17.11 21.29 -20.83
C ALA A 375 18.31 22.25 -20.76
N ARG A 376 19.52 21.74 -20.51
CA ARG A 376 20.75 22.57 -20.50
C ARG A 376 21.10 23.01 -21.92
N GLU A 377 20.78 24.26 -22.26
CA GLU A 377 21.14 24.85 -23.56
C GLU A 377 22.66 25.09 -23.71
N ALA A 378 23.08 25.21 -24.96
CA ALA A 378 24.46 25.46 -25.42
C ALA A 378 25.06 26.79 -24.93
#